data_AF-A0A7K2QL21-F1
#
_entry.id   AF-A0A7K2QL21-F1
#
_cell.length_a   1.000
_cell.length_b   1.000
_cell.length_c   1.000
_cell.angle_alpha   90.00
_cell.angle_beta   90.00
_cell.angle_gamma   90.00
#
_symmetry.space_group_name_H-M   'P 1'
#
loop_
_entity.id
_entity.type
_entity.pdbx_description
1 polymer ?
#
loop_
_entity_poly.entity_id
_entity_poly.type
_entity_poly.pdbx_seq_one_letter_code
_entity_poly.pdbx_strand_id
1 'polypeptide(L)' 'AGAPRDLDGAIARYREAVPMFPSEHPGRVESLSHLGDALLARFDHAGDPADRDAALTAWSAAKATADIL' A
#
# COMPACT_ATOMS: atom_id res chain seq x y z
N ALA A 1 2.52 0.28 -16.70
CA ALA A 1 2.10 1.23 -15.65
C ALA A 1 0.61 1.45 -15.78
N GLY A 2 -0.17 1.38 -14.68
CA GLY A 2 -1.59 1.74 -14.69
C GLY A 2 -1.78 3.22 -14.94
N ALA A 3 -2.94 3.65 -15.46
CA ALA A 3 -3.20 5.08 -15.62
C ALA A 3 -3.27 5.76 -14.23
N PRO A 4 -2.91 7.04 -14.10
CA PRO A 4 -2.91 7.74 -12.81
C PRO A 4 -4.24 7.64 -12.04
N ARG A 5 -5.37 7.68 -12.76
CA ARG A 5 -6.71 7.50 -12.18
C ARG A 5 -6.96 6.08 -11.67
N ASP A 6 -6.35 5.08 -12.28
CA ASP A 6 -6.45 3.69 -11.82
C ASP A 6 -5.62 3.49 -10.55
N LEU A 7 -4.48 4.19 -10.44
CA LEU A 7 -3.64 4.18 -9.23
C LEU A 7 -4.34 4.84 -8.05
N ASP A 8 -4.97 6.00 -8.23
CA ASP A 8 -5.74 6.66 -7.16
C ASP A 8 -6.87 5.75 -6.64
N GLY A 9 -7.58 5.08 -7.55
CA GLY A 9 -8.63 4.14 -7.20
C GLY A 9 -8.14 2.88 -6.49
N ALA A 10 -6.93 2.40 -6.83
CA ALA A 10 -6.29 1.28 -6.15
C ALA A 10 -5.84 1.67 -4.73
N ILE A 11 -5.19 2.83 -4.59
CA ILE A 11 -4.73 3.38 -3.30
C ILE A 11 -5.91 3.54 -2.34
N ALA A 12 -7.03 4.10 -2.81
CA ALA A 12 -8.23 4.25 -1.99
C ALA A 12 -8.75 2.89 -1.48
N ARG A 13 -8.91 1.91 -2.38
CA ARG A 13 -9.40 0.57 -2.02
C ARG A 13 -8.49 -0.14 -1.02
N TYR A 14 -7.17 -0.08 -1.21
CA TYR A 14 -6.27 -0.73 -0.27
C TYR A 14 -6.23 -0.02 1.09
N ARG A 15 -6.34 1.32 1.13
CA ARG A 15 -6.49 2.05 2.40
C ARG A 15 -7.77 1.66 3.16
N GLU A 16 -8.85 1.42 2.44
CA GLU A 16 -10.11 0.92 3.04
C GLU A 16 -10.00 -0.54 3.49
N ALA A 17 -9.27 -1.38 2.76
CA ALA A 17 -9.12 -2.81 3.06
C ALA A 17 -8.23 -3.10 4.28
N VAL A 18 -7.13 -2.36 4.46
CA VAL A 18 -6.18 -2.55 5.59
C VAL A 18 -6.88 -2.64 6.96
N PRO A 19 -7.77 -1.70 7.36
CA PRO A 19 -8.45 -1.77 8.65
C PRO A 19 -9.53 -2.85 8.73
N MET A 20 -9.96 -3.46 7.62
CA MET A 20 -10.93 -4.56 7.63
C MET A 20 -10.32 -5.88 8.15
N PHE A 21 -8.99 -5.96 8.15
CA PHE A 21 -8.25 -7.14 8.59
C PHE A 21 -7.60 -6.91 9.96
N PRO A 22 -7.72 -7.88 10.90
CA PRO A 22 -6.94 -7.90 12.14
C PRO A 22 -5.43 -7.77 11.88
N SER A 23 -4.69 -7.31 12.89
CA SER A 23 -3.25 -7.06 12.79
C SER A 23 -2.44 -8.29 12.37
N GLU A 24 -2.90 -9.49 12.67
CA GLU A 24 -2.26 -10.80 12.41
C GLU A 24 -2.96 -11.55 11.27
N HIS A 25 -3.55 -10.84 10.30
CA HIS A 25 -4.26 -11.48 9.21
C HIS A 25 -3.46 -11.38 7.90
N PRO A 26 -3.26 -12.47 7.15
CA PRO A 26 -2.52 -12.45 5.87
C PRO A 26 -3.06 -11.43 4.86
N GLY A 27 -4.38 -11.25 4.81
CA GLY A 27 -5.02 -10.23 3.96
C GLY A 27 -4.61 -8.79 4.30
N ARG A 28 -4.18 -8.53 5.55
CA ARG A 28 -3.60 -7.25 5.95
C ARG A 28 -2.22 -7.04 5.34
N VAL A 29 -1.37 -8.08 5.34
CA VAL A 29 -0.03 -8.06 4.70
C VAL A 29 -0.19 -7.77 3.21
N GLU A 30 -1.09 -8.50 2.54
CA GLU A 30 -1.35 -8.34 1.12
C GLU A 30 -1.84 -6.93 0.78
N SER A 31 -2.84 -6.43 1.53
CA SER A 31 -3.37 -5.08 1.32
C SER A 31 -2.32 -3.99 1.54
N LEU A 32 -1.46 -4.12 2.55
CA LEU A 32 -0.37 -3.18 2.81
C LEU A 32 0.71 -3.24 1.73
N SER A 33 1.01 -4.43 1.21
CA SER A 33 1.99 -4.62 0.14
C SER A 33 1.53 -3.98 -1.16
N HIS A 34 0.28 -4.27 -1.57
CA HIS A 34 -0.32 -3.68 -2.76
C HIS A 34 -0.54 -2.16 -2.63
N LEU A 35 -0.83 -1.66 -1.42
CA LEU A 35 -0.87 -0.23 -1.15
C LEU A 35 0.50 0.41 -1.41
N GLY A 36 1.58 -0.21 -0.94
CA GLY A 36 2.94 0.26 -1.18
C GLY A 36 3.30 0.28 -2.67
N ASP A 37 2.97 -0.78 -3.40
CA ASP A 37 3.24 -0.87 -4.84
C ASP A 37 2.48 0.19 -5.64
N ALA A 38 1.20 0.42 -5.31
CA ALA A 38 0.38 1.44 -5.98
C ALA A 38 0.88 2.86 -5.71
N LEU A 39 1.34 3.14 -4.47
CA LEU A 39 1.94 4.42 -4.10
C LEU A 39 3.27 4.64 -4.81
N LEU A 40 4.14 3.63 -4.87
CA LEU A 40 5.40 3.74 -5.62
C LEU A 40 5.14 3.98 -7.11
N ALA A 41 4.20 3.26 -7.72
CA ALA A 41 3.84 3.47 -9.11
C ALA A 41 3.29 4.88 -9.38
N ARG A 42 2.58 5.47 -8.41
CA ARG A 42 2.11 6.86 -8.51
C ARG A 42 3.25 7.86 -8.35
N PHE A 43 4.19 7.61 -7.44
CA PHE A 43 5.44 8.36 -7.34
C PHE A 43 6.24 8.33 -8.65
N ASP A 44 6.41 7.17 -9.27
CA ASP A 44 7.15 7.05 -10.53
C ASP A 44 6.51 7.85 -11.67
N HIS A 45 5.19 8.08 -11.59
CA HIS A 45 4.46 8.89 -12.57
C HIS A 45 4.46 10.39 -12.27
N ALA A 46 4.18 10.78 -11.02
CA ALA A 46 3.93 12.18 -10.64
C ALA A 46 5.11 12.83 -9.92
N GLY A 47 6.07 12.05 -9.44
CA GLY A 47 7.26 12.50 -8.74
C GLY A 47 7.02 13.03 -7.32
N ASP A 48 5.85 12.79 -6.72
CA ASP A 48 5.51 13.29 -5.38
C ASP A 48 6.21 12.46 -4.28
N PRO A 49 7.21 13.01 -3.56
CA PRO A 49 7.93 12.27 -2.52
C PRO A 49 7.02 11.73 -1.41
N ALA A 50 5.87 12.36 -1.16
CA ALA A 50 4.91 11.88 -0.17
C ALA A 50 4.38 10.47 -0.49
N ASP A 51 4.25 10.15 -1.79
CA ASP A 51 3.84 8.81 -2.22
C ASP A 51 4.93 7.77 -1.97
N ARG A 52 6.19 8.14 -2.20
CA ARG A 52 7.33 7.27 -1.90
C ARG A 52 7.43 6.97 -0.40
N ASP A 53 7.30 7.99 0.45
CA ASP A 53 7.37 7.83 1.90
C ASP A 53 6.20 6.99 2.43
N ALA A 54 5.01 7.20 1.86
CA ALA A 54 3.84 6.39 2.18
C ALA A 54 4.02 4.93 1.73
N ALA A 55 4.65 4.68 0.58
CA ALA A 55 4.95 3.32 0.12
C ALA A 55 5.88 2.58 1.08
N LEU A 56 6.98 3.23 1.49
CA LEU A 56 7.91 2.67 2.48
C LEU A 56 7.22 2.35 3.80
N THR A 57 6.34 3.25 4.27
CA THR A 57 5.55 3.04 5.48
C THR A 57 4.64 1.82 5.34
N ALA A 58 3.97 1.66 4.20
CA ALA A 58 3.07 0.54 3.95
C ALA A 58 3.82 -0.80 3.92
N TRP A 59 4.95 -0.91 3.22
CA TRP A 59 5.75 -2.13 3.21
C TRP A 59 6.38 -2.46 4.56
N SER A 60 6.82 -1.45 5.32
CA SER A 60 7.31 -1.65 6.68
C SER A 60 6.23 -2.22 7.58
N ALA A 61 4.99 -1.73 7.48
CA ALA A 61 3.86 -2.27 8.22
C ALA A 61 3.51 -3.69 7.77
N ALA A 62 3.56 -3.98 6.46
CA ALA A 62 3.34 -5.33 5.93
C ALA A 62 4.34 -6.33 6.50
N LYS A 63 5.63 -5.95 6.52
CA LYS A 63 6.71 -6.75 7.09
C LYS A 63 6.50 -6.96 8.59
N ALA A 64 6.18 -5.92 9.34
CA ALA A 64 5.91 -6.04 10.77
C ALA A 64 4.73 -6.97 11.07
N THR A 65 3.67 -6.94 10.24
CA THR A 65 2.57 -7.90 10.34
C THR A 65 3.01 -9.33 9.96
N ALA A 66 3.85 -9.49 8.94
CA ALA A 66 4.33 -10.82 8.55
C ALA A 66 5.26 -11.45 9.61
N ASP A 67 6.03 -10.63 10.33
CA ASP A 67 6.95 -11.09 11.36
C ASP A 67 6.21 -11.55 12.66
N ILE A 68 4.91 -11.26 12.81
CA ILE A 68 4.06 -11.71 13.94
C ILE A 68 3.10 -12.87 13.58
N LEU A 69 3.03 -13.24 12.30
CA LEU A 69 2.29 -14.40 11.78
C LEU A 69 3.10 -15.68 11.96
#